data_AF-A0AAW8KL74-F1
#
_entry.id   AF-A0AAW8KL74-F1
#
_cell.length_a   1.000
_cell.length_b   1.000
_cell.length_c   1.000
_cell.angle_alpha   90.00
_cell.angle_beta   90.00
_cell.angle_gamma   90.00
#
_symmetry.space_group_name_H-M   'P 1'
#
loop_
_entity.id
_entity.type
_entity.pdbx_description
1 polymer ?
#
loop_
_entity_poly.entity_id
_entity_poly.type
_entity_poly.pdbx_seq_one_letter_code
_entity_poly.pdbx_strand_id
1 'polypeptide(L)'
;LIFAMIYMALGNVRNSILVFTGVPFALTGGVIALALRDIPFSISAAVGFIALSGVAVLNGLVLVSAIQRLRVQGESVIDAVKHG
;
A
#
# COMPACT_ATOMS: atom_id res chain seq x y z
N LEU A 1 -13.39 -4.14 -4.60
CA LEU A 1 -13.70 -2.70 -4.49
C LEU A 1 -12.44 -1.85 -4.28
N ILE A 2 -11.58 -2.18 -3.30
CA ILE A 2 -10.31 -1.45 -3.06
C ILE A 2 -9.41 -1.39 -4.30
N PHE A 3 -9.18 -2.52 -4.98
CA PHE A 3 -8.38 -2.54 -6.22
C PHE A 3 -8.94 -1.61 -7.31
N ALA A 4 -10.27 -1.55 -7.46
CA ALA A 4 -10.92 -0.66 -8.43
C ALA A 4 -10.72 0.82 -8.06
N MET A 5 -10.78 1.18 -6.77
CA MET A 5 -10.49 2.55 -6.31
C MET A 5 -9.02 2.94 -6.57
N ILE A 6 -8.08 2.02 -6.31
CA ILE A 6 -6.65 2.21 -6.60
C ILE A 6 -6.43 2.39 -8.11
N TYR A 7 -7.12 1.60 -8.93
CA TYR A 7 -7.06 1.72 -10.39
C TYR A 7 -7.59 3.07 -10.88
N MET A 8 -8.73 3.52 -10.35
CA MET A 8 -9.27 4.84 -10.67
C MET A 8 -8.37 5.99 -10.20
N ALA A 9 -7.66 5.83 -9.07
CA ALA A 9 -6.76 6.85 -8.55
C ALA A 9 -5.43 6.97 -9.33
N LEU A 10 -4.90 5.85 -9.84
CA LEU A 10 -3.59 5.81 -10.52
C LEU A 10 -3.67 5.76 -12.04
N GLY A 11 -4.81 5.35 -12.61
CA GLY A 11 -5.01 5.21 -14.06
C GLY A 11 -4.12 4.17 -14.73
N ASN A 12 -3.36 3.37 -13.97
CA ASN A 12 -2.36 2.43 -14.49
C ASN A 12 -2.35 1.13 -13.70
N VAL A 13 -2.65 0.02 -14.38
CA VAL A 13 -2.70 -1.34 -13.82
C VAL A 13 -1.40 -1.76 -13.12
N ARG A 14 -0.22 -1.45 -13.69
CA ARG A 14 1.07 -1.84 -13.07
C ARG A 14 1.27 -1.15 -11.73
N ASN A 15 0.99 0.14 -11.68
CA ASN A 15 1.09 0.94 -10.46
C ASN A 15 0.07 0.48 -9.42
N SER A 16 -1.16 0.18 -9.83
CA SER A 16 -2.20 -0.32 -8.95
C SER A 16 -1.86 -1.68 -8.34
N ILE A 17 -1.28 -2.60 -9.12
CA ILE A 17 -0.78 -3.88 -8.61
C ILE A 17 0.33 -3.65 -7.59
N LEU A 18 1.27 -2.73 -7.88
CA LEU A 18 2.36 -2.41 -6.96
C LEU A 18 1.84 -1.95 -5.60
N VAL A 19 0.91 -0.99 -5.56
CA VAL A 19 0.28 -0.53 -4.31
C VAL A 19 -0.52 -1.66 -3.64
N PHE A 20 -1.21 -2.49 -4.43
CA PHE A 20 -2.01 -3.59 -3.91
C PHE A 20 -1.15 -4.65 -3.20
N THR A 21 0.11 -4.88 -3.60
CA THR A 21 1.03 -5.79 -2.88
C THR A 21 1.34 -5.34 -1.45
N GLY A 22 1.15 -4.05 -1.14
CA GLY A 22 1.26 -3.54 0.23
C GLY A 22 0.19 -4.09 1.17
N VAL A 23 -1.00 -4.44 0.66
CA VAL A 23 -2.12 -4.97 1.46
C VAL A 23 -1.80 -6.34 2.08
N PRO A 24 -1.41 -7.39 1.31
CA PRO A 24 -1.02 -8.67 1.91
C PRO A 24 0.19 -8.52 2.83
N PHE A 25 1.15 -7.65 2.51
CA PHE A 25 2.29 -7.38 3.40
C PHE A 25 1.85 -6.80 4.75
N ALA A 26 0.95 -5.81 4.74
CA ALA A 26 0.41 -5.21 5.93
C ALA A 26 -0.40 -6.22 6.77
N LEU A 27 -1.20 -7.06 6.12
CA LEU A 27 -1.93 -8.15 6.75
C LEU A 27 -0.99 -9.17 7.41
N THR A 28 0.02 -9.65 6.69
CA THR A 28 1.01 -10.60 7.22
C THR A 28 1.73 -10.02 8.44
N GLY A 29 2.17 -8.76 8.37
CA GLY A 29 2.79 -8.08 9.51
C GLY A 29 1.87 -7.98 10.73
N GLY A 30 0.59 -7.63 10.52
CA GLY A 30 -0.37 -7.56 11.63
C GLY A 30 -0.74 -8.92 12.20
N VAL A 31 -0.84 -9.98 11.38
CA VAL A 31 -1.09 -11.36 11.86
C VAL A 31 0.09 -11.85 12.69
N ILE A 32 1.32 -11.62 12.22
CA ILE A 32 2.54 -11.93 12.98
C ILE A 32 2.54 -11.16 14.31
N ALA A 33 2.18 -9.88 14.31
CA ALA A 33 2.14 -9.08 15.53
C ALA A 33 1.10 -9.58 16.56
N LEU A 34 -0.07 -10.07 16.10
CA LEU A 34 -1.05 -10.70 16.98
C LEU A 34 -0.56 -12.04 17.52
N ALA A 35 0.05 -12.86 16.65
CA ALA A 35 0.61 -14.15 17.04
C ALA A 35 1.72 -13.98 18.10
N LEU A 36 2.60 -12.99 17.93
CA LEU A 36 3.65 -12.66 18.91
C LEU A 36 3.11 -12.12 20.23
N ARG A 37 1.89 -11.57 20.25
CA ARG A 37 1.24 -11.05 21.46
C ARG A 37 0.27 -12.03 22.10
N ASP A 38 0.09 -13.23 21.54
CA ASP A 38 -0.93 -14.21 21.94
C ASP A 38 -2.35 -13.60 22.02
N ILE A 39 -2.64 -12.60 21.18
CA ILE A 39 -3.96 -11.95 21.15
C ILE A 39 -4.85 -12.69 20.15
N PRO A 40 -6.03 -13.19 20.57
CA PRO A 40 -6.95 -13.85 19.66
C PRO A 40 -7.48 -12.86 18.62
N PHE A 41 -7.71 -13.36 17.40
CA PHE A 41 -8.34 -12.57 16.35
C PHE A 41 -9.79 -12.26 16.75
N SER A 42 -10.06 -10.98 17.01
CA SER A 42 -11.38 -10.47 17.44
C SER A 42 -11.95 -9.49 16.42
N ILE A 43 -13.22 -9.10 16.60
CA ILE A 43 -13.87 -8.08 15.75
C ILE A 43 -13.07 -6.76 15.78
N SER A 44 -12.54 -6.38 16.95
CA SER A 44 -11.69 -5.19 17.10
C SER A 44 -10.38 -5.32 16.31
N ALA A 45 -9.75 -6.50 16.35
CA ALA A 45 -8.56 -6.78 15.55
C ALA A 45 -8.88 -6.69 14.04
N ALA A 46 -10.02 -7.24 13.59
CA ALA A 46 -10.45 -7.18 12.20
C ALA A 46 -10.62 -5.72 11.71
N VAL A 47 -11.23 -4.85 12.51
CA VAL A 47 -11.33 -3.41 12.21
C VAL A 47 -9.94 -2.77 12.13
N GLY A 48 -9.04 -3.14 13.04
CA GLY A 48 -7.64 -2.73 12.99
C GLY A 48 -6.91 -3.13 11.70
N PHE A 49 -7.13 -4.36 11.21
CA PHE A 49 -6.57 -4.81 9.93
C PHE A 49 -7.13 -4.05 8.72
N ILE A 50 -8.42 -3.70 8.73
CA ILE A 50 -9.02 -2.87 7.68
C ILE A 50 -8.36 -1.49 7.67
N ALA A 51 -8.20 -0.86 8.85
CA ALA A 51 -7.52 0.42 8.97
C ALA A 51 -6.06 0.35 8.52
N LEU A 52 -5.32 -0.67 8.95
CA LEU A 52 -3.92 -0.90 8.57
C LEU A 52 -3.78 -1.08 7.06
N SER A 53 -4.66 -1.88 6.44
CA SER A 53 -4.67 -2.07 4.99
C SER A 53 -4.94 -0.75 4.25
N GLY A 54 -5.84 0.08 4.76
CA GLY A 54 -6.13 1.41 4.21
C GLY A 54 -4.92 2.34 4.26
N VAL A 55 -4.22 2.41 5.39
CA VAL A 55 -3.00 3.21 5.55
C VAL A 55 -1.89 2.72 4.61
N ALA A 56 -1.71 1.40 4.48
CA ALA A 56 -0.72 0.82 3.58
C ALA A 56 -0.97 1.18 2.10
N VAL A 57 -2.24 1.14 1.67
CA VAL A 57 -2.64 1.56 0.33
C VAL A 57 -2.42 3.04 0.11
N LEU A 58 -2.80 3.88 1.08
CA LEU A 58 -2.61 5.33 0.97
C LEU A 58 -1.11 5.67 0.86
N ASN A 59 -0.27 5.04 1.69
CA ASN A 59 1.17 5.23 1.63
C ASN A 59 1.75 4.81 0.27
N GLY A 60 1.35 3.63 -0.23
CA GLY A 60 1.78 3.18 -1.56
C GLY A 60 1.30 4.12 -2.68
N LEU A 61 0.07 4.64 -2.59
CA LEU A 61 -0.47 5.60 -3.54
C LEU A 61 0.34 6.91 -3.54
N VAL A 62 0.67 7.44 -2.35
CA VAL A 62 1.48 8.66 -2.20
C VAL A 62 2.86 8.47 -2.79
N LEU A 63 3.54 7.36 -2.46
CA LEU A 63 4.86 7.01 -2.99
C LEU A 63 4.85 6.93 -4.52
N VAL A 64 3.90 6.18 -5.09
CA VAL A 64 3.82 6.02 -6.55
C VAL A 64 3.47 7.36 -7.23
N SER A 65 2.62 8.19 -6.62
CA SER A 65 2.34 9.54 -7.12
C SER A 65 3.58 10.43 -7.10
N ALA A 66 4.41 10.35 -6.06
CA ALA A 66 5.68 11.05 -5.97
C ALA A 66 6.65 10.62 -7.08
N ILE A 67 6.81 9.30 -7.27
CA ILE A 67 7.64 8.73 -8.35
C ILE A 67 7.14 9.20 -9.73
N GLN A 68 5.82 9.21 -9.96
CA GLN A 68 5.25 9.72 -11.22
C GLN A 68 5.55 11.20 -11.44
N ARG A 69 5.50 12.02 -10.39
CA ARG A 69 5.86 13.45 -10.47
C ARG A 69 7.33 13.65 -10.85
N LEU A 70 8.25 12.91 -10.22
CA LEU A 70 9.68 12.96 -10.55
C LEU A 70 9.96 12.49 -11.99
N ARG A 71 9.24 11.46 -12.46
CA ARG A 71 9.33 11.01 -13.85
C ARG A 71 8.85 12.07 -14.85
N VAL A 72 7.82 12.84 -14.50
CA VAL A 72 7.34 13.97 -15.35
C VAL A 72 8.36 15.13 -15.35
N GLN A 73 9.15 15.28 -14.30
CA GLN A 73 10.24 16.26 -14.22
C GLN A 73 11.50 15.84 -15.01
N GLY A 74 11.50 14.67 -15.64
CA GLY A 74 12.57 14.19 -16.50
C GLY A 74 13.56 13.25 -15.82
N GLU A 75 13.35 12.86 -14.56
CA GLU A 75 14.21 11.87 -13.90
C GLU A 75 14.02 10.47 -14.52
N SER A 76 15.11 9.71 -14.55
CA SER A 76 15.08 8.31 -14.95
C SER A 76 14.24 7.50 -13.95
N VAL A 77 13.69 6.36 -14.38
CA VAL A 77 12.87 5.50 -13.51
C VAL A 77 13.62 5.09 -12.24
N ILE A 78 14.92 4.82 -12.36
CA ILE A 78 15.74 4.35 -11.24
C ILE A 78 15.98 5.47 -10.23
N ASP A 79 16.22 6.69 -10.72
CA ASP A 79 16.47 7.85 -9.87
C ASP A 79 15.16 8.30 -9.19
N ALA A 80 14.06 8.32 -9.94
CA ALA A 80 12.73 8.63 -9.42
C ALA A 80 12.27 7.66 -8.33
N VAL A 81 12.62 6.37 -8.41
CA VAL A 81 12.29 5.37 -7.37
C VAL A 81 13.19 5.51 -6.14
N LYS A 82 14.41 6.04 -6.28
CA LYS A 82 15.32 6.29 -5.14
C LYS A 82 14.99 7.58 -4.40
N HIS A 83 14.54 8.61 -5.11
CA HIS A 83 14.20 9.92 -4.54
C HIS A 83 12.73 10.05 -4.12
N GLY A 84 11.85 9.21 -4.66
CA GLY A 84 10.41 9.20 -4.42
C GLY A 84 9.98 8.57 -3.11
#